data_AF-A0A3P7H171-F1
#
_entry.id   AF-A0A3P7H171-F1
#
_cell.length_a   1.000
_cell.length_b   1.000
_cell.length_c   1.000
_cell.angle_alpha   90.00
_cell.angle_beta   90.00
_cell.angle_gamma   90.00
#
_symmetry.space_group_name_H-M   'P 1'
#
loop_
_entity.id
_entity.type
_entity.pdbx_description
1 polymer ?
#
loop_
_entity_poly.entity_id
_entity_poly.type
_entity_poly.pdbx_seq_one_letter_code
_entity_poly.pdbx_strand_id
1 'polypeptide(L)'
;MMDPFANDFDAERVLREGCPIPDDQTVRQLPSVDHFESVLCENNIELCTRMIAIETSNTQHSAASSTTLPTRKQRERRLASFCAKKAEISETEASSRGAVDDAKSPLASISVAKRSAMKSIERTSVLYRMSKGTYDGPLGTLQKWMKEHKRVCIILRSRSTVNTIITAVIVAFDKHWNIIIRDGDEKLLPSVRQEAAFEAEHKLNSCG
;
A
#
# COMPACT_ATOMS: atom_id res chain seq x y z
N MET A 1 -24.66 1.74 17.46
CA MET A 1 -23.46 1.44 16.65
C MET A 1 -23.16 -0.03 16.84
N MET A 2 -23.21 -0.83 15.76
CA MET A 2 -22.84 -2.25 15.85
C MET A 2 -21.34 -2.39 15.61
N ASP A 3 -20.66 -3.16 16.45
CA ASP A 3 -19.22 -3.39 16.34
C ASP A 3 -18.93 -4.44 15.26
N PRO A 4 -18.21 -4.10 14.18
CA PRO A 4 -17.87 -5.05 13.12
C PRO A 4 -16.92 -6.16 13.57
N PHE A 5 -16.34 -6.06 14.77
CA PHE A 5 -15.42 -7.05 15.34
C PHE A 5 -16.06 -7.90 16.45
N ALA A 6 -17.37 -7.77 16.68
CA ALA A 6 -18.08 -8.61 17.62
C ALA A 6 -18.29 -10.03 17.06
N ASN A 7 -18.23 -11.04 17.93
CA ASN A 7 -18.37 -12.45 17.55
C ASN A 7 -19.76 -12.79 16.97
N ASP A 8 -20.76 -11.94 17.21
CA ASP A 8 -22.14 -12.03 16.73
C ASP A 8 -22.42 -11.08 15.55
N PHE A 9 -21.37 -10.52 14.93
CA PHE A 9 -21.51 -9.67 13.76
C PHE A 9 -22.00 -10.47 12.55
N ASP A 10 -23.20 -10.12 12.07
CA ASP A 10 -23.83 -10.73 10.89
C ASP A 10 -23.75 -9.75 9.70
N ALA A 11 -22.83 -10.05 8.78
CA ALA A 11 -22.60 -9.23 7.59
C ALA A 11 -23.80 -9.21 6.63
N GLU A 12 -24.56 -10.31 6.49
CA GLU A 12 -25.72 -10.37 5.59
C GLU A 12 -26.89 -9.54 6.11
N ARG A 13 -27.06 -9.49 7.44
CA ARG A 13 -28.07 -8.65 8.06
C ARG A 13 -27.75 -7.17 7.87
N VAL A 14 -26.50 -6.77 8.07
CA VAL A 14 -26.05 -5.38 7.91
C VAL A 14 -26.16 -4.87 6.47
N LEU A 15 -25.90 -5.72 5.47
CA LEU A 15 -26.05 -5.35 4.06
C LEU A 15 -27.51 -5.16 3.64
N ARG A 16 -28.43 -5.94 4.23
CA ARG A 16 -29.88 -5.85 3.95
C ARG A 16 -30.55 -4.69 4.66
N GLU A 17 -30.24 -4.50 5.93
CA GLU A 17 -30.89 -3.50 6.78
C GLU A 17 -30.25 -2.10 6.63
N GLY A 18 -29.06 -2.04 6.03
CA GLY A 18 -28.25 -0.83 6.02
C GLY A 18 -27.66 -0.55 7.39
N CYS A 19 -26.47 0.04 7.43
CA CYS A 19 -25.92 0.50 8.71
C CYS A 19 -26.72 1.72 9.17
N PRO A 20 -27.33 1.74 10.36
CA PRO A 20 -27.93 2.94 10.90
C PRO A 20 -26.82 3.95 11.19
N ILE A 21 -26.63 4.88 10.27
CA ILE A 21 -25.79 6.05 10.46
C ILE A 21 -26.53 6.91 11.50
N PRO A 22 -25.91 7.25 12.65
CA PRO A 22 -26.51 8.21 13.55
C PRO A 22 -26.74 9.52 12.80
N ASP A 23 -28.00 9.98 12.72
CA ASP A 23 -28.38 11.24 12.08
C ASP A 23 -27.73 12.48 12.73
N ASP A 24 -27.02 12.30 13.85
CA ASP A 24 -26.45 13.37 14.65
C ASP A 24 -24.93 13.22 14.80
N GLN A 25 -24.26 13.36 13.66
CA GLN A 25 -23.05 14.18 13.51
C GLN A 25 -22.65 14.03 12.07
N THR A 26 -22.76 15.13 11.32
CA THR A 26 -21.96 15.44 10.13
C THR A 26 -21.01 14.30 9.79
N VAL A 27 -21.41 13.41 8.87
CA VAL A 27 -20.41 12.71 8.05
C VAL A 27 -19.65 13.88 7.46
N ARG A 28 -18.54 14.26 8.11
CA ARG A 28 -17.74 15.41 7.70
C ARG A 28 -17.45 15.07 6.26
N GLN A 29 -18.06 15.81 5.34
CA GLN A 29 -17.69 15.74 3.94
C GLN A 29 -16.29 16.30 3.94
N LEU A 30 -15.32 15.44 4.23
CA LEU A 30 -13.94 15.81 4.28
C LEU A 30 -13.61 16.11 2.82
N PRO A 31 -13.24 17.36 2.49
CA PRO A 31 -13.19 17.85 1.12
C PRO A 31 -12.18 17.09 0.25
N SER A 32 -11.24 16.37 0.87
CA SER A 32 -10.28 15.49 0.22
C SER A 32 -9.86 14.38 1.19
N VAL A 33 -9.38 13.26 0.64
CA VAL A 33 -8.67 12.20 1.37
C VAL A 33 -7.49 12.78 2.15
N ASP A 34 -6.77 13.76 1.59
CA ASP A 34 -5.63 14.39 2.28
C ASP A 34 -6.07 15.11 3.57
N HIS A 35 -7.28 15.70 3.57
CA HIS A 35 -7.83 16.35 4.77
C HIS A 35 -8.26 15.31 5.81
N PHE A 36 -8.81 14.17 5.37
CA PHE A 36 -9.09 13.05 6.27
C PHE A 36 -7.82 12.51 6.92
N GLU A 37 -6.75 12.30 6.14
CA GLU A 37 -5.47 11.84 6.64
C GLU A 37 -4.88 12.81 7.67
N SER A 38 -4.96 14.13 7.43
CA SER A 38 -4.53 15.15 8.40
C SER A 38 -5.31 15.04 9.71
N VAL A 39 -6.65 14.97 9.63
CA VAL A 39 -7.54 14.87 10.80
C VAL A 39 -7.30 13.57 11.57
N LEU A 40 -7.03 12.45 10.88
CA LEU A 40 -6.66 11.19 11.53
C LEU A 40 -5.32 11.29 12.25
N CYS A 41 -4.33 11.94 11.65
CA CYS A 41 -3.02 12.13 12.26
C CYS A 41 -3.09 13.06 13.48
N GLU A 42 -3.95 14.08 13.43
CA GLU A 42 -4.16 15.03 14.53
C GLU A 42 -4.92 14.38 15.70
N ASN A 43 -5.97 13.61 15.42
CA ASN A 43 -6.84 13.04 16.45
C ASN A 43 -6.33 11.72 17.03
N ASN A 44 -5.61 10.91 16.25
CA ASN A 44 -5.21 9.55 16.63
C ASN A 44 -3.69 9.35 16.54
N ILE A 45 -2.96 10.18 17.29
CA ILE A 45 -1.48 10.16 17.35
C ILE A 45 -0.95 8.76 17.73
N GLU A 46 -1.63 8.04 18.62
CA GLU A 46 -1.23 6.68 19.03
C GLU A 46 -1.34 5.65 17.90
N LEU A 47 -2.34 5.77 17.04
CA LEU A 47 -2.51 4.91 15.86
C LEU A 47 -1.37 5.17 14.87
N CYS A 48 -1.12 6.44 14.56
CA CYS A 48 -0.04 6.85 13.65
C CYS A 48 1.33 6.41 14.16
N THR A 49 1.58 6.56 15.47
CA THR A 49 2.83 6.10 16.10
C THR A 49 3.01 4.59 15.96
N ARG A 50 1.95 3.81 16.18
CA ARG A 50 1.97 2.35 16.00
C ARG A 50 2.19 1.95 14.55
N MET A 51 1.54 2.62 13.60
CA MET A 51 1.75 2.37 12.17
C MET A 51 3.20 2.64 11.75
N ILE A 52 3.77 3.76 12.18
CA ILE A 52 5.17 4.11 11.91
C ILE A 52 6.11 3.07 12.54
N ALA A 53 5.83 2.59 13.75
CA ALA A 53 6.61 1.54 14.39
C ALA A 53 6.57 0.22 13.59
N ILE A 54 5.41 -0.17 13.07
CA ILE A 54 5.26 -1.37 12.23
C ILE A 54 6.03 -1.19 10.92
N GLU A 55 5.87 -0.08 10.22
CA GLU A 55 6.59 0.17 8.96
C GLU A 55 8.11 0.17 9.15
N THR A 56 8.60 0.79 10.22
CA THR A 56 10.03 0.81 10.54
C THR A 56 10.56 -0.58 10.91
N SER A 57 9.81 -1.39 11.66
CA SER A 57 10.18 -2.79 11.92
C SER A 57 10.24 -3.63 10.64
N ASN A 58 9.25 -3.49 9.74
CA ASN A 58 9.22 -4.20 8.46
C ASN A 58 10.36 -3.79 7.54
N THR A 59 10.70 -2.49 7.53
CA THR A 59 11.81 -1.94 6.76
C THR A 59 13.15 -2.43 7.30
N GLN A 60 13.32 -2.50 8.63
CA GLN A 60 14.54 -3.03 9.26
C GLN A 60 14.72 -4.53 9.01
N HIS A 61 13.64 -5.32 9.06
CA HIS A 61 13.68 -6.73 8.66
C HIS A 61 14.06 -6.90 7.18
N SER A 62 13.61 -5.98 6.32
CA SER A 62 13.88 -6.03 4.88
C SER A 62 15.29 -5.55 4.51
N ALA A 63 15.80 -4.51 5.18
CA ALA A 63 17.13 -3.93 4.91
C ALA A 63 18.29 -4.79 5.42
N ALA A 64 18.07 -5.64 6.44
CA ALA A 64 19.07 -6.61 6.90
C ALA A 64 19.18 -7.85 5.98
N SER A 65 18.18 -8.11 5.13
CA SER A 65 18.23 -9.15 4.10
C SER A 65 18.63 -8.55 2.74
N SER A 66 19.90 -8.76 2.39
CA SER A 66 20.55 -8.57 1.09
C SER A 66 19.65 -8.27 -0.12
N THR A 67 20.11 -7.32 -0.94
CA THR A 67 19.64 -6.84 -2.25
C THR A 67 19.50 -7.90 -3.36
N THR A 68 19.37 -9.18 -3.03
CA THR A 68 19.15 -10.27 -3.98
C THR A 68 17.83 -10.95 -3.69
N LEU A 69 16.94 -11.01 -4.70
CA LEU A 69 15.70 -11.77 -4.60
C LEU A 69 16.06 -13.24 -4.26
N PRO A 70 15.43 -13.84 -3.23
CA PRO A 70 15.76 -15.19 -2.82
C PRO A 70 15.49 -16.18 -3.95
N THR A 71 16.50 -17.00 -4.25
CA THR A 71 16.39 -18.06 -5.25
C THR A 71 15.20 -18.99 -4.94
N ARG A 72 14.64 -19.64 -5.96
CA ARG A 72 13.50 -20.60 -5.81
C ARG A 72 13.73 -21.57 -4.66
N LYS A 73 14.93 -22.15 -4.57
CA LYS A 73 15.32 -23.10 -3.52
C LYS A 73 15.31 -22.49 -2.11
N GLN A 74 15.65 -21.21 -1.98
CA GLN A 74 15.61 -20.50 -0.71
C GLN A 74 14.18 -20.17 -0.28
N ARG A 75 13.31 -19.84 -1.24
CA ARG A 75 11.86 -19.65 -0.99
C ARG A 75 11.19 -20.94 -0.53
N GLU A 76 11.46 -22.06 -1.19
CA GLU A 76 10.93 -23.38 -0.81
C GLU A 76 11.36 -23.79 0.62
N ARG A 77 12.63 -23.60 0.98
CA ARG A 77 13.12 -23.88 2.35
C ARG A 77 12.46 -22.99 3.41
N ARG A 78 12.28 -21.70 3.12
CA ARG A 78 11.57 -20.78 4.02
C ARG A 78 10.13 -21.21 4.22
N LEU A 79 9.43 -21.58 3.14
CA LEU A 79 8.06 -22.07 3.22
C LEU A 79 7.97 -23.35 4.07
N ALA A 80 8.88 -24.30 3.88
CA ALA A 80 8.94 -25.51 4.69
C ALA A 80 9.15 -25.21 6.19
N SER A 81 10.03 -24.26 6.53
CA SER A 81 10.24 -23.85 7.93
C SER A 81 9.02 -23.16 8.55
N PHE A 82 8.29 -22.35 7.77
CA PHE A 82 7.04 -21.74 8.24
C PHE A 82 5.94 -22.79 8.44
N CYS A 83 5.81 -23.76 7.54
CA CYS A 83 4.85 -24.85 7.69
C CYS A 83 5.18 -25.73 8.91
N ALA A 84 6.45 -26.04 9.16
CA ALA A 84 6.89 -26.77 10.34
C ALA A 84 6.59 -26.00 11.63
N LYS A 85 6.92 -24.70 11.68
CA LYS A 85 6.63 -23.86 12.84
C LYS A 85 5.14 -23.67 13.08
N LYS A 86 4.33 -23.61 12.01
CA LYS A 86 2.86 -23.59 12.13
C LYS A 86 2.32 -24.90 12.73
N ALA A 87 2.91 -26.04 12.37
CA ALA A 87 2.55 -27.32 12.98
C ALA A 87 2.87 -27.33 14.49
N GLU A 88 4.02 -26.81 14.90
CA GLU A 88 4.39 -26.69 16.32
C GLU A 88 3.44 -25.77 17.11
N ILE A 89 2.98 -24.66 16.50
CA ILE A 89 2.00 -23.75 17.12
C ILE A 89 0.64 -24.43 17.23
N SER A 90 0.21 -25.21 16.21
CA SER A 90 -1.03 -25.98 16.30
C SER A 90 -0.95 -27.16 17.30
N GLU A 91 0.25 -27.70 17.55
CA GLU A 91 0.46 -28.76 18.53
C GLU A 91 0.55 -28.21 19.97
N THR A 92 1.02 -26.98 20.16
CA THR A 92 1.09 -26.32 21.47
C THR A 92 -0.24 -25.69 21.91
N GLU A 93 -1.09 -25.27 20.97
CA GLU A 93 -2.46 -24.80 21.29
C GLU A 93 -3.42 -25.95 21.67
N ALA A 94 -3.09 -27.20 21.37
CA ALA A 94 -3.89 -28.37 21.77
C ALA A 94 -3.56 -28.88 23.19
N SER A 95 -2.48 -28.41 23.85
CA SER A 95 -1.98 -28.99 25.10
C SER A 95 -1.87 -28.04 26.30
N SER A 96 -2.44 -26.82 26.26
CA SER A 96 -2.38 -25.88 27.40
C SER A 96 -3.75 -25.42 27.90
N ARG A 97 -4.50 -26.34 28.51
CA ARG A 97 -5.40 -26.01 29.64
C ARG A 97 -4.72 -26.47 30.93
N GLY A 98 -4.09 -25.54 31.64
CA GLY A 98 -3.77 -25.75 33.06
C GLY A 98 -2.43 -25.18 33.53
N ALA A 99 -2.53 -24.47 34.65
CA ALA A 99 -1.52 -24.16 35.66
C ALA A 99 -0.65 -22.90 35.50
N VAL A 100 -0.93 -22.00 36.45
CA VAL A 100 -0.18 -20.84 36.95
C VAL A 100 1.18 -21.29 37.49
N ASP A 101 2.24 -20.49 37.29
CA ASP A 101 3.12 -20.02 38.37
C ASP A 101 4.28 -19.11 37.91
N ASP A 102 4.56 -18.17 38.81
CA ASP A 102 5.58 -17.13 38.84
C ASP A 102 7.02 -17.58 38.52
N ALA A 103 7.75 -16.77 37.73
CA ALA A 103 9.19 -16.59 37.93
C ALA A 103 9.70 -15.26 37.38
N LYS A 104 10.62 -14.69 38.15
CA LYS A 104 11.07 -13.30 38.20
C LYS A 104 12.45 -13.14 37.53
N SER A 105 12.66 -12.01 36.86
CA SER A 105 13.94 -11.31 36.57
C SER A 105 14.77 -11.75 35.33
N PRO A 106 15.69 -10.90 34.80
CA PRO A 106 15.98 -9.49 35.10
C PRO A 106 15.95 -8.54 33.89
N LEU A 107 15.65 -7.28 34.22
CA LEU A 107 15.79 -6.08 33.41
C LEU A 107 17.27 -5.85 33.04
N ALA A 108 17.64 -6.06 31.78
CA ALA A 108 18.92 -5.60 31.26
C ALA A 108 18.76 -4.15 30.77
N SER A 109 19.30 -3.21 31.53
CA SER A 109 19.38 -1.79 31.20
C SER A 109 20.28 -1.57 29.98
N ILE A 110 19.67 -1.49 28.80
CA ILE A 110 20.34 -0.98 27.59
C ILE A 110 20.34 0.54 27.70
N SER A 111 21.51 1.10 28.02
CA SER A 111 21.77 2.53 27.92
C SER A 111 21.62 2.96 26.45
N VAL A 112 20.45 3.51 26.11
CA VAL A 112 20.20 4.14 24.82
C VAL A 112 21.01 5.44 24.79
N ALA A 113 22.27 5.32 24.35
CA ALA A 113 23.06 6.46 23.94
C ALA A 113 22.28 7.20 22.85
N LYS A 114 21.76 8.39 23.19
CA LYS A 114 21.19 9.35 22.24
C LYS A 114 22.27 9.74 21.24
N ARG A 115 22.42 8.97 20.17
CA ARG A 115 23.14 9.43 18.97
C ARG A 115 22.16 10.26 18.16
N SER A 116 22.11 11.55 18.43
CA SER A 116 21.56 12.53 17.48
C SER A 116 22.52 12.60 16.28
N ALA A 117 22.53 11.56 15.45
CA ALA A 117 23.12 11.65 14.14
C ALA A 117 22.17 12.49 13.30
N MET A 118 22.46 13.77 13.12
CA MET A 118 21.97 14.51 11.96
C MET A 118 22.38 13.70 10.74
N LYS A 119 21.46 12.89 10.21
CA LYS A 119 21.70 12.11 8.99
C LYS A 119 21.96 13.15 7.90
N SER A 120 23.21 13.25 7.46
CA SER A 120 23.57 14.03 6.29
C SER A 120 22.64 13.57 5.17
N ILE A 121 21.75 14.45 4.71
CA ILE A 121 20.78 14.11 3.68
C ILE A 121 21.56 13.56 2.48
N GLU A 122 21.37 12.28 2.19
CA GLU A 122 22.12 11.59 1.16
C GLU A 122 21.72 12.18 -0.19
N ARG A 123 22.62 12.97 -0.80
CA ARG A 123 22.36 13.73 -2.05
C ARG A 123 22.09 12.83 -3.25
N THR A 124 22.35 11.54 -3.12
CA THR A 124 22.10 10.47 -4.10
C THR A 124 20.69 9.88 -3.98
N SER A 125 19.99 10.11 -2.86
CA SER A 125 18.68 9.53 -2.62
C SER A 125 17.65 10.04 -3.63
N VAL A 126 16.75 9.15 -4.07
CA VAL A 126 15.70 9.48 -5.05
C VAL A 126 14.80 10.60 -4.51
N LEU A 127 14.47 10.56 -3.22
CA LEU A 127 13.68 11.61 -2.56
C LEU A 127 14.39 12.98 -2.60
N TYR A 128 15.70 13.01 -2.37
CA TYR A 128 16.47 14.24 -2.52
C TYR A 128 16.45 14.73 -3.97
N ARG A 129 16.60 13.84 -4.94
CA ARG A 129 16.58 14.22 -6.36
C ARG A 129 15.21 14.71 -6.82
N MET A 130 14.13 14.10 -6.36
CA MET A 130 12.77 14.57 -6.67
C MET A 130 12.48 15.96 -6.09
N SER A 131 12.90 16.21 -4.85
CA SER A 131 12.65 17.48 -4.14
C SER A 131 13.60 18.61 -4.54
N LYS A 132 14.89 18.31 -4.67
CA LYS A 132 15.99 19.28 -4.86
C LYS A 132 16.80 19.06 -6.13
N GLY A 133 16.72 17.89 -6.76
CA GLY A 133 17.43 17.62 -8.01
C GLY A 133 16.88 18.52 -9.11
N THR A 134 17.77 19.26 -9.76
CA THR A 134 17.49 19.94 -11.03
C THR A 134 17.55 18.88 -12.11
N TYR A 135 16.43 18.18 -12.33
CA TYR A 135 16.27 17.40 -13.55
C TYR A 135 16.13 18.37 -14.71
N ASP A 136 16.93 18.20 -15.74
CA ASP A 136 16.83 18.95 -16.98
C ASP A 136 16.20 18.08 -18.09
N GLY A 137 15.69 18.71 -19.14
CA GLY A 137 15.07 18.04 -20.28
C GLY A 137 13.74 17.34 -19.95
N PRO A 138 13.46 16.16 -20.54
CA PRO A 138 12.16 15.48 -20.39
C PRO A 138 11.81 15.13 -18.93
N LEU A 139 12.78 14.71 -18.12
CA LEU A 139 12.57 14.41 -16.70
C LEU A 139 12.33 15.68 -15.87
N GLY A 140 12.88 16.83 -16.29
CA GLY A 140 12.57 18.14 -15.67
C GLY A 140 11.11 18.55 -15.89
N THR A 141 10.57 18.23 -17.06
CA THR A 141 9.14 18.44 -17.36
C THR A 141 8.27 17.55 -16.47
N LEU A 142 8.68 16.29 -16.27
CA LEU A 142 8.02 15.36 -15.35
C LEU A 142 8.05 15.87 -13.90
N GLN A 143 9.18 16.43 -13.47
CA GLN A 143 9.32 17.06 -12.15
C GLN A 143 8.39 18.26 -11.98
N LYS A 144 8.22 19.07 -13.04
CA LYS A 144 7.28 20.19 -13.04
C LYS A 144 5.85 19.69 -12.85
N TRP A 145 5.41 18.69 -13.62
CA TRP A 145 4.06 18.12 -13.50
C TRP A 145 3.80 17.48 -12.13
N MET A 146 4.82 16.84 -11.54
CA MET A 146 4.74 16.31 -10.17
C MET A 146 4.54 17.42 -9.13
N LYS A 147 5.33 18.49 -9.20
CA LYS A 147 5.23 19.64 -8.27
C LYS A 147 3.91 20.41 -8.41
N GLU A 148 3.40 20.52 -9.63
CA GLU A 148 2.12 21.16 -9.93
C GLU A 148 0.91 20.24 -9.70
N HIS A 149 1.14 18.97 -9.32
CA HIS A 149 0.10 17.94 -9.23
C HIS A 149 -0.79 17.86 -10.48
N LYS A 150 -0.17 18.06 -11.65
CA LYS A 150 -0.88 18.11 -12.93
C LYS A 150 -1.31 16.71 -13.35
N ARG A 151 -2.57 16.58 -13.83
CA ARG A 151 -3.03 15.35 -14.48
C ARG A 151 -2.31 15.17 -15.82
N VAL A 152 -1.71 14.01 -15.99
CA VAL A 152 -0.96 13.60 -17.18
C VAL A 152 -1.63 12.39 -17.82
N CYS A 153 -1.43 12.26 -19.13
CA CYS A 153 -1.82 11.09 -19.90
C CYS A 153 -0.59 10.23 -20.14
N ILE A 154 -0.61 8.98 -19.65
CA ILE A 154 0.46 8.00 -19.76
C ILE A 154 0.00 6.93 -20.74
N ILE A 155 0.75 6.78 -21.82
CA ILE A 155 0.44 5.81 -22.86
C ILE A 155 1.32 4.58 -22.63
N LEU A 156 0.70 3.45 -22.27
CA LEU A 156 1.41 2.19 -22.12
C LEU A 156 1.39 1.40 -23.43
N ARG A 157 2.54 0.80 -23.73
CA ARG A 157 2.74 -0.08 -24.87
C ARG A 157 2.69 -1.53 -24.39
N SER A 158 1.89 -2.34 -25.07
CA SER A 158 1.97 -3.80 -25.03
C SER A 158 3.03 -4.28 -26.03
N ARG A 159 3.12 -5.59 -26.28
CA ARG A 159 4.15 -6.24 -27.13
C ARG A 159 4.34 -5.59 -28.51
N SER A 160 3.30 -5.01 -29.10
CA SER A 160 3.39 -4.37 -30.43
C SER A 160 2.36 -3.25 -30.66
N THR A 161 1.48 -3.00 -29.70
CA THR A 161 0.40 -2.00 -29.81
C THR A 161 0.34 -1.11 -28.57
N VAL A 162 -0.07 0.14 -28.75
CA VAL A 162 -0.55 0.95 -27.64
C VAL A 162 -1.91 0.38 -27.26
N ASN A 163 -2.01 -0.13 -26.03
CA ASN A 163 -3.22 -0.86 -25.60
C ASN A 163 -3.87 -0.22 -24.38
N THR A 164 -3.17 0.66 -23.68
CA THR A 164 -3.65 1.21 -22.43
C THR A 164 -3.25 2.68 -22.31
N ILE A 165 -4.21 3.50 -21.94
CA ILE A 165 -4.02 4.91 -21.61
C ILE A 165 -4.38 5.07 -20.14
N ILE A 166 -3.48 5.65 -19.36
CA ILE A 166 -3.73 5.97 -17.95
C ILE A 166 -3.72 7.47 -17.79
N THR A 167 -4.81 8.05 -17.28
CA THR A 167 -4.84 9.46 -16.88
C THR A 167 -4.68 9.55 -15.37
N ALA A 168 -3.61 10.17 -14.89
CA ALA A 168 -3.29 10.19 -13.46
C ALA A 168 -2.46 11.41 -13.04
N VAL A 169 -2.27 11.62 -11.74
CA VAL A 169 -1.31 12.59 -11.19
C VAL A 169 -0.02 11.86 -10.82
N ILE A 170 1.13 12.45 -11.13
CA ILE A 170 2.44 11.87 -10.77
C ILE A 170 2.79 12.25 -9.34
N VAL A 171 3.08 11.25 -8.51
CA VAL A 171 3.52 11.42 -7.12
C VAL A 171 5.03 11.29 -7.00
N ALA A 172 5.61 10.32 -7.72
CA ALA A 172 7.03 10.08 -7.72
C ALA A 172 7.52 9.56 -9.06
N PHE A 173 8.80 9.76 -9.34
CA PHE A 173 9.45 9.16 -10.50
C PHE A 173 10.95 8.97 -10.25
N ASP A 174 11.57 8.10 -11.04
CA ASP A 174 13.01 7.90 -11.04
C ASP A 174 13.65 8.16 -12.42
N LYS A 175 14.97 7.97 -12.52
CA LYS A 175 15.73 8.16 -13.77
C LYS A 175 15.42 7.11 -14.86
N HIS A 176 14.72 6.03 -14.51
CA HIS A 176 14.40 4.92 -15.41
C HIS A 176 12.95 4.97 -15.91
N TRP A 177 12.23 6.06 -15.65
CA TRP A 177 10.80 6.19 -15.94
C TRP A 177 9.93 5.20 -15.15
N ASN A 178 10.39 4.76 -13.97
CA ASN A 178 9.47 4.20 -12.99
C ASN A 178 8.69 5.37 -12.40
N ILE A 179 7.36 5.31 -12.48
CA ILE A 179 6.46 6.40 -12.07
C ILE A 179 5.46 5.84 -11.08
N ILE A 180 5.30 6.53 -9.95
CA ILE A 180 4.23 6.31 -9.00
C ILE A 180 3.15 7.34 -9.28
N ILE A 181 1.93 6.85 -9.49
CA ILE A 181 0.77 7.66 -9.84
C ILE A 181 -0.33 7.56 -8.79
N ARG A 182 -1.14 8.61 -8.68
CA ARG A 182 -2.35 8.69 -7.83
C ARG A 182 -3.56 9.05 -8.71
N ASP A 183 -4.74 8.59 -8.32
CA ASP A 183 -6.02 8.84 -9.01
C ASP A 183 -5.98 8.50 -10.50
N GLY A 184 -5.45 7.31 -10.79
CA GLY A 184 -5.29 6.79 -12.14
C GLY A 184 -6.60 6.22 -12.68
N ASP A 185 -7.08 6.80 -13.78
CA ASP A 185 -8.16 6.25 -14.59
C ASP A 185 -7.53 5.51 -15.78
N GLU A 186 -7.71 4.19 -15.83
CA GLU A 186 -7.15 3.32 -16.86
C GLU A 186 -8.19 3.02 -17.93
N LYS A 187 -7.82 3.28 -19.19
CA LYS A 187 -8.62 2.97 -20.37
C LYS A 187 -7.87 2.00 -21.24
N LEU A 188 -8.44 0.80 -21.38
CA LEU A 188 -7.98 -0.19 -22.33
C LEU A 188 -8.53 0.15 -23.70
N LEU A 189 -7.63 0.34 -24.66
CA LEU A 189 -8.01 0.40 -26.06
C LEU A 189 -8.22 -1.04 -26.53
N PRO A 190 -9.42 -1.41 -27.01
CA PRO A 190 -9.66 -2.76 -27.48
C PRO A 190 -8.71 -3.09 -28.64
N SER A 191 -8.25 -4.34 -28.68
CA SER A 191 -7.55 -4.83 -29.86
C SER A 191 -8.49 -4.77 -31.08
N VAL A 192 -7.96 -4.59 -32.29
CA VAL A 192 -8.72 -4.68 -33.56
C VAL A 192 -9.61 -5.94 -33.62
N ARG A 193 -9.18 -7.05 -32.99
CA ARG A 193 -10.00 -8.28 -32.89
C ARG A 193 -11.18 -8.16 -31.91
N GLN A 194 -11.02 -7.41 -30.83
CA GLN A 194 -12.08 -7.14 -29.86
C GLN A 194 -13.07 -6.09 -30.37
N GLU A 195 -12.59 -5.07 -31.10
CA GLU A 195 -13.46 -4.10 -31.79
C GLU A 195 -14.37 -4.80 -32.81
N ALA A 196 -13.82 -5.69 -33.62
CA ALA A 196 -14.60 -6.48 -34.58
C ALA A 196 -15.64 -7.40 -33.90
N ALA A 197 -15.32 -7.94 -32.72
CA ALA A 197 -16.26 -8.75 -31.94
C ALA A 197 -17.39 -7.88 -31.34
N PHE A 198 -17.06 -6.70 -30.82
CA PHE A 198 -18.03 -5.75 -30.28
C PHE A 198 -18.99 -5.23 -31.37
N GLU A 199 -18.48 -4.93 -32.56
CA GLU A 199 -19.32 -4.53 -33.70
C GLU A 199 -20.23 -5.66 -34.20
N ALA A 200 -19.78 -6.91 -34.14
CA ALA A 200 -20.59 -8.07 -34.50
C ALA A 200 -21.75 -8.29 -33.52
N GLU A 201 -21.50 -8.16 -32.22
CA GLU A 201 -22.53 -8.27 -31.17
C GLU A 201 -23.56 -7.12 -31.25
N HIS A 202 -23.12 -5.89 -31.52
CA HIS A 202 -24.03 -4.75 -31.68
C HIS A 202 -24.95 -4.89 -32.91
N LYS A 203 -24.45 -5.46 -34.01
CA LYS A 203 -25.26 -5.74 -35.22
C LYS A 203 -26.27 -6.87 -35.01
N LEU A 204 -25.95 -7.85 -34.15
CA LEU A 204 -26.89 -8.91 -33.79
C LEU A 204 -28.00 -8.38 -32.88
N ASN A 205 -27.69 -7.49 -31.95
CA ASN A 205 -28.66 -6.92 -31.02
C ASN A 205 -29.53 -5.80 -31.63
N SER A 206 -29.13 -5.17 -32.73
CA SER A 206 -29.94 -4.15 -33.43
C SER A 206 -30.90 -4.71 -34.48
N CYS A 207 -30.87 -6.02 -34.72
CA CYS A 207 -31.72 -6.72 -35.70
C CYS A 207 -32.78 -7.61 -35.05
N GLY A 208 -32.99 -7.50 -33.73
CA GLY A 208 -34.05 -8.16 -32.96
C GLY A 208 -35.25 -7.26 -32.74
#